data_AF-A0A938GGA1-F1
#
_entry.id   AF-A0A938GGA1-F1
#
_cell.length_a   1.000
_cell.length_b   1.000
_cell.length_c   1.000
_cell.angle_alpha   90.00
_cell.angle_beta   90.00
_cell.angle_gamma   90.00
#
_symmetry.space_group_name_H-M   'P 1'
#
loop_
_entity.id
_entity.type
_entity.pdbx_description
1 polymer ?
#
loop_
_entity_poly.entity_id
_entity_poly.type
_entity_poly.pdbx_seq_one_letter_code
_entity_poly.pdbx_strand_id
1 'polypeptide(L)'
;MGGDSESHRFRGNIIGDKNPGDLESVYNELAADIHEGRVTSVQQVRIALKPVALSDGEFRDIFARKILPASGRGKRLVRHILCRLEQQLGNSAISDDSRNVTIEHILPENLTPDWEEAFDPDLHQRYVHRLGNVTLLTPSENRDVAQRPIGEKSVVYRRSQFLMTKRLDVEDWEPQSIEQRQSEMAGWAVTAWCF
;
A
#
# COMPACT_ATOMS: atom_id res chain seq x y z
N MET A 1 -20.13 2.22 10.69
CA MET A 1 -20.52 0.95 10.02
C MET A 1 -19.95 0.78 8.61
N GLY A 2 -19.33 1.79 7.98
CA GLY A 2 -18.73 1.63 6.63
C GLY A 2 -17.27 1.14 6.57
N GLY A 3 -16.51 1.22 7.66
CA GLY A 3 -15.07 0.89 7.66
C GLY A 3 -14.74 -0.61 7.66
N ASP A 4 -15.54 -1.43 8.35
CA ASP A 4 -15.25 -2.86 8.54
C ASP A 4 -15.43 -3.66 7.23
N SER A 5 -16.38 -3.26 6.38
CA SER A 5 -16.64 -3.90 5.09
C SER A 5 -15.60 -3.54 4.02
N GLU A 6 -15.11 -2.29 4.03
CA GLU A 6 -13.98 -1.85 3.20
C GLU A 6 -12.70 -2.58 3.58
N SER A 7 -12.41 -2.64 4.89
CA SER A 7 -11.24 -3.34 5.43
C SER A 7 -11.20 -4.81 5.03
N HIS A 8 -12.30 -5.55 5.19
CA HIS A 8 -12.35 -6.95 4.82
C HIS A 8 -12.13 -7.17 3.31
N ARG A 9 -12.76 -6.36 2.45
CA ARG A 9 -12.56 -6.44 0.99
C ARG A 9 -11.14 -6.08 0.58
N PHE A 10 -10.54 -5.06 1.19
CA PHE A 10 -9.17 -4.66 0.89
C PHE A 10 -8.18 -5.76 1.29
N ARG A 11 -8.28 -6.29 2.50
CA ARG A 11 -7.39 -7.34 3.00
C ARG A 11 -7.51 -8.61 2.15
N GLY A 12 -8.72 -9.11 1.93
CA GLY A 12 -8.94 -10.37 1.21
C GLY A 12 -8.70 -10.29 -0.30
N ASN A 13 -9.32 -9.31 -0.97
CA ASN A 13 -9.41 -9.30 -2.43
C ASN A 13 -8.25 -8.55 -3.08
N ILE A 14 -7.75 -7.50 -2.43
CA ILE A 14 -6.73 -6.62 -3.01
C ILE A 14 -5.33 -7.06 -2.59
N ILE A 15 -5.13 -7.33 -1.29
CA ILE A 15 -3.83 -7.75 -0.78
C ILE A 15 -3.67 -9.26 -0.82
N GLY A 16 -4.64 -10.01 -0.31
CA GLY A 16 -4.56 -11.46 -0.11
C GLY A 16 -4.52 -12.35 -1.35
N ASP A 17 -4.87 -11.82 -2.53
CA ASP A 17 -5.10 -12.60 -3.76
C ASP A 17 -5.96 -13.86 -3.52
N LYS A 18 -6.84 -13.85 -2.50
CA LYS A 18 -7.69 -15.00 -2.21
C LYS A 18 -8.59 -15.26 -3.41
N ASN A 19 -8.80 -16.54 -3.71
CA ASN A 19 -9.65 -16.96 -4.81
C ASN A 19 -11.04 -16.34 -4.62
N PRO A 20 -11.53 -15.53 -5.59
CA PRO A 20 -12.86 -14.94 -5.50
C PRO A 20 -13.97 -15.96 -5.25
N GLY A 21 -13.80 -17.20 -5.73
CA GLY A 21 -14.78 -18.28 -5.53
C GLY A 21 -14.92 -18.73 -4.08
N ASP A 22 -13.82 -18.81 -3.33
CA ASP A 22 -13.84 -19.22 -1.91
C ASP A 22 -14.53 -18.15 -1.05
N LEU A 23 -14.30 -16.88 -1.39
CA LEU A 23 -14.96 -15.74 -0.76
C LEU A 23 -16.46 -15.72 -1.09
N GLU A 24 -16.82 -15.93 -2.36
CA GLU A 24 -18.20 -15.90 -2.83
C GLU A 24 -19.06 -16.99 -2.18
N SER A 25 -18.52 -18.20 -2.01
CA SER A 25 -19.22 -19.28 -1.29
C SER A 25 -19.54 -18.88 0.15
N VAL A 26 -18.55 -18.36 0.89
CA VAL A 26 -18.75 -17.97 2.29
C VAL A 26 -19.69 -16.77 2.43
N TYR A 27 -19.64 -15.80 1.51
CA TYR A 27 -20.60 -14.70 1.52
C TYR A 27 -22.04 -15.16 1.21
N ASN A 28 -22.21 -16.08 0.26
CA ASN A 28 -23.52 -16.60 -0.12
C ASN A 28 -24.13 -17.43 1.02
N GLU A 29 -23.35 -18.30 1.65
CA GLU A 29 -23.76 -19.07 2.82
C GLU A 29 -24.14 -18.14 3.99
N LEU A 30 -23.30 -17.15 4.29
CA LEU A 30 -23.58 -16.17 5.33
C LEU A 30 -24.85 -15.36 5.02
N ALA A 31 -25.07 -14.95 3.77
CA ALA A 31 -26.28 -14.23 3.38
C ALA A 31 -27.54 -15.08 3.57
N ALA A 32 -27.48 -16.37 3.21
CA ALA A 32 -28.57 -17.32 3.45
C ALA A 32 -28.82 -17.51 4.96
N ASP A 33 -27.76 -17.67 5.76
CA ASP A 33 -27.87 -17.82 7.21
C ASP A 33 -28.44 -16.60 7.92
N ILE A 34 -28.15 -15.39 7.43
CA ILE A 34 -28.77 -14.15 7.92
C ILE A 34 -30.25 -14.11 7.51
N HIS A 35 -30.55 -14.43 6.26
CA HIS A 35 -31.92 -14.43 5.75
C HIS A 35 -32.82 -15.42 6.51
N GLU A 36 -32.30 -16.60 6.83
CA GLU A 36 -32.99 -17.65 7.57
C GLU A 36 -32.96 -17.45 9.10
N GLY A 37 -32.34 -16.37 9.59
CA GLY A 37 -32.28 -16.03 11.01
C GLY A 37 -31.35 -16.92 11.85
N ARG A 38 -30.47 -17.70 11.22
CA ARG A 38 -29.41 -18.49 11.89
C ARG A 38 -28.28 -17.61 12.41
N VAL A 39 -27.97 -16.53 11.69
CA VAL A 39 -27.01 -15.50 12.10
C VAL A 39 -27.77 -14.21 12.36
N THR A 40 -27.77 -13.75 13.61
CA THR A 40 -28.54 -12.58 14.05
C THR A 40 -27.69 -11.50 14.73
N SER A 41 -26.39 -11.76 14.90
CA SER A 41 -25.47 -10.84 15.58
C SER A 41 -24.18 -10.63 14.79
N VAL A 42 -23.57 -9.47 14.98
CA VAL A 42 -22.27 -9.10 14.39
C VAL A 42 -21.16 -10.09 14.80
N GLN A 43 -21.22 -10.65 16.01
CA GLN A 43 -20.23 -11.63 16.46
C GLN A 43 -20.32 -12.93 15.67
N GLN A 44 -21.54 -13.41 15.38
CA GLN A 44 -21.74 -14.59 14.53
C GLN A 44 -21.29 -14.34 13.08
N VAL A 45 -21.55 -13.15 12.55
CA VAL A 45 -21.02 -12.72 11.24
C VAL A 45 -19.49 -12.78 11.22
N ARG A 46 -18.81 -12.25 12.24
CA ARG A 46 -17.33 -12.31 12.33
C ARG A 46 -16.80 -13.74 12.43
N ILE A 47 -17.49 -14.62 13.15
CA ILE A 47 -17.12 -16.04 13.25
C ILE A 47 -17.26 -16.74 11.89
N ALA A 48 -18.35 -16.48 11.17
CA ALA A 48 -18.59 -17.07 9.84
C ALA A 48 -17.60 -16.58 8.79
N LEU A 49 -17.16 -15.32 8.86
CA LEU A 49 -16.14 -14.76 7.95
C LEU A 49 -14.71 -15.18 8.31
N LYS A 50 -14.46 -15.68 9.52
CA LYS A 50 -13.12 -16.01 10.03
C LYS A 50 -12.30 -16.96 9.14
N PRO A 51 -12.87 -17.99 8.49
CA PRO A 51 -12.12 -18.88 7.59
C PRO A 51 -11.58 -18.19 6.34
N VAL A 52 -12.26 -17.13 5.87
CA VAL A 52 -11.88 -16.38 4.66
C VAL A 52 -11.23 -15.04 4.96
N ALA A 53 -11.32 -14.54 6.19
CA ALA A 53 -10.56 -13.39 6.64
C ALA A 53 -9.06 -13.70 6.68
N LEU A 54 -8.21 -12.70 6.41
CA LEU A 54 -6.78 -12.80 6.70
C LEU A 54 -6.54 -12.35 8.13
N SER A 55 -5.75 -13.11 8.88
CA SER A 55 -5.21 -12.62 10.15
C SER A 55 -4.31 -11.39 9.94
N ASP A 56 -4.02 -10.66 11.02
CA ASP A 56 -3.09 -9.52 10.98
C ASP A 56 -1.69 -9.93 10.56
N GLY A 57 -1.24 -11.12 10.97
CA GLY A 57 0.05 -11.69 10.55
C GLY A 57 0.07 -11.96 9.04
N GLU A 58 -0.90 -12.73 8.53
CA GLU A 58 -0.95 -13.07 7.10
C GLU A 58 -1.09 -11.81 6.23
N PHE A 59 -1.96 -10.88 6.62
CA PHE A 59 -2.13 -9.62 5.90
C PHE A 59 -0.83 -8.81 5.85
N ARG A 60 -0.12 -8.68 6.99
CA ARG A 60 1.17 -7.99 7.07
C ARG A 60 2.20 -8.66 6.15
N ASP A 61 2.30 -9.98 6.20
CA ASP A 61 3.28 -10.76 5.42
C ASP A 61 3.03 -10.65 3.91
N ILE A 62 1.78 -10.69 3.49
CA ILE A 62 1.41 -10.53 2.08
C ILE A 62 1.65 -9.08 1.64
N PHE A 63 1.25 -8.09 2.45
CA PHE A 63 1.46 -6.67 2.16
C PHE A 63 2.95 -6.36 1.99
N ALA A 64 3.82 -6.88 2.87
CA ALA A 64 5.27 -6.66 2.86
C ALA A 64 5.93 -7.12 1.54
N ARG A 65 5.32 -8.08 0.84
CA ARG A 65 5.84 -8.65 -0.42
C ARG A 65 5.07 -8.23 -1.66
N LYS A 66 3.95 -7.51 -1.50
CA LYS A 66 3.04 -7.17 -2.60
C LYS A 66 3.73 -6.30 -3.65
N ILE A 67 3.53 -6.66 -4.91
CA ILE A 67 3.88 -5.82 -6.07
C ILE A 67 2.57 -5.41 -6.72
N LEU A 68 2.43 -4.11 -7.00
CA LEU A 68 1.21 -3.57 -7.62
C LEU A 68 1.55 -2.93 -8.96
N PRO A 69 0.69 -3.09 -9.99
CA PRO A 69 0.94 -2.47 -11.29
C PRO A 69 1.01 -0.94 -11.18
N ALA A 70 2.01 -0.32 -11.83
CA ALA A 70 2.15 1.14 -11.86
C ALA A 70 1.25 1.84 -12.90
N SER A 71 0.41 1.10 -13.63
CA SER A 71 -0.42 1.62 -14.72
C SER A 71 -1.93 1.49 -14.44
N GLY A 72 -2.72 2.33 -15.12
CA GLY A 72 -4.19 2.25 -15.15
C GLY A 72 -4.85 2.16 -13.76
N ARG A 73 -5.55 1.05 -13.50
CA ARG A 73 -6.22 0.78 -12.21
C ARG A 73 -5.23 0.57 -11.07
N GLY A 74 -4.06 -0.02 -11.33
CA GLY A 74 -3.03 -0.27 -10.33
C GLY A 74 -2.46 1.03 -9.77
N LYS A 75 -2.20 2.03 -10.63
CA LYS A 75 -1.78 3.38 -10.18
C LYS A 75 -2.76 4.04 -9.23
N ARG A 76 -4.07 3.92 -9.51
CA ARG A 76 -5.13 4.45 -8.62
C ARG A 76 -5.13 3.72 -7.29
N LEU A 77 -4.97 2.40 -7.30
CA LEU A 77 -4.88 1.60 -6.09
C LEU A 77 -3.64 1.95 -5.25
N VAL A 78 -2.46 2.07 -5.86
CA VAL A 78 -1.24 2.50 -5.17
C VAL A 78 -1.45 3.86 -4.53
N ARG A 79 -2.04 4.83 -5.24
CA ARG A 79 -2.34 6.14 -4.69
C ARG A 79 -3.25 6.04 -3.47
N HIS A 80 -4.34 5.29 -3.59
CA HIS A 80 -5.31 5.09 -2.52
C HIS A 80 -4.63 4.52 -1.27
N ILE A 81 -3.81 3.47 -1.43
CA ILE A 81 -3.04 2.86 -0.34
C ILE A 81 -2.13 3.90 0.34
N LEU A 82 -1.33 4.63 -0.43
CA LEU A 82 -0.40 5.62 0.11
C LEU A 82 -1.16 6.76 0.84
N CYS A 83 -2.27 7.25 0.30
CA CYS A 83 -3.07 8.29 0.94
C CYS A 83 -3.70 7.78 2.24
N ARG A 84 -4.20 6.54 2.26
CA ARG A 84 -4.77 5.93 3.47
C ARG A 84 -3.74 5.73 4.58
N LEU A 85 -2.54 5.27 4.21
CA LEU A 85 -1.42 5.17 5.16
C LEU A 85 -1.00 6.53 5.70
N GLU A 86 -0.91 7.54 4.83
CA GLU A 86 -0.57 8.91 5.23
C GLU A 86 -1.63 9.52 6.17
N GLN A 87 -2.93 9.32 5.89
CA GLN A 87 -4.03 9.69 6.78
C GLN A 87 -3.86 9.04 8.16
N GLN A 88 -3.54 7.75 8.21
CA GLN A 88 -3.36 7.00 9.44
C GLN A 88 -2.16 7.52 10.27
N LEU A 89 -1.09 7.96 9.61
CA LEU A 89 0.12 8.47 10.27
C LEU A 89 -0.03 9.91 10.79
N GLY A 90 -0.74 10.77 10.08
CA GLY A 90 -0.77 12.21 10.32
C GLY A 90 -2.12 12.82 10.67
N ASN A 91 -3.21 12.04 10.57
CA ASN A 91 -4.58 12.53 10.65
C ASN A 91 -4.89 13.68 9.67
N SER A 92 -4.21 13.69 8.52
CA SER A 92 -4.35 14.71 7.48
C SER A 92 -5.55 14.40 6.57
N ALA A 93 -6.35 15.41 6.20
CA ALA A 93 -7.48 15.27 5.27
C ALA A 93 -7.05 15.12 3.80
N ILE A 94 -6.04 14.30 3.53
CA ILE A 94 -5.51 14.06 2.19
C ILE A 94 -6.46 13.11 1.46
N SER A 95 -7.02 13.55 0.33
CA SER A 95 -7.81 12.69 -0.56
C SER A 95 -6.97 12.25 -1.75
N ASP A 96 -7.13 10.99 -2.15
CA ASP A 96 -6.54 10.42 -3.36
C ASP A 96 -7.11 11.03 -4.66
N ASP A 97 -8.28 11.66 -4.62
CA ASP A 97 -8.84 12.45 -5.73
C ASP A 97 -8.22 13.86 -5.84
N SER A 98 -7.39 14.26 -4.88
CA SER A 98 -6.73 15.56 -4.90
C SER A 98 -5.70 15.67 -6.02
N ARG A 99 -5.78 16.75 -6.80
CA ARG A 99 -4.77 17.12 -7.80
C ARG A 99 -3.43 17.53 -7.16
N ASN A 100 -3.40 17.76 -5.85
CA ASN A 100 -2.22 18.23 -5.11
C ASN A 100 -1.33 17.08 -4.60
N VAL A 101 -1.69 15.84 -4.92
CA VAL A 101 -0.93 14.64 -4.56
C VAL A 101 -0.45 13.98 -5.85
N THR A 102 0.74 13.41 -5.85
CA THR A 102 1.30 12.59 -6.94
C THR A 102 2.05 11.39 -6.33
N ILE A 103 2.21 10.33 -7.11
CA ILE A 103 3.06 9.20 -6.75
C ILE A 103 4.44 9.49 -7.31
N GLU A 104 5.44 9.44 -6.45
CA GLU A 104 6.86 9.47 -6.79
C GLU A 104 7.45 8.06 -6.72
N HIS A 105 8.27 7.71 -7.71
CA HIS A 105 9.09 6.50 -7.71
C HIS A 105 10.50 6.87 -7.24
N ILE A 106 10.90 6.35 -6.07
CA ILE A 106 12.20 6.69 -5.47
C ILE A 106 13.32 6.14 -6.36
N LEU A 107 13.35 4.82 -6.60
CA LEU A 107 14.03 4.19 -7.74
C LEU A 107 13.21 4.44 -9.01
N PRO A 108 13.73 5.16 -10.02
CA PRO A 108 12.95 5.57 -11.18
C PRO A 108 12.58 4.39 -12.09
N GLU A 109 11.48 4.56 -12.85
CA GLU A 109 11.02 3.56 -13.83
C GLU A 109 12.03 3.33 -14.97
N ASN A 110 12.78 4.36 -15.34
CA ASN A 110 13.91 4.26 -16.25
C ASN A 110 15.17 4.67 -15.48
N LEU A 111 16.19 3.82 -15.47
CA LEU A 111 17.45 4.12 -14.81
C LEU A 111 18.23 5.17 -15.62
N THR A 112 18.88 6.08 -14.92
CA THR A 112 19.93 6.95 -15.45
C THR A 112 21.28 6.31 -15.14
N PRO A 113 22.39 6.75 -15.77
CA PRO A 113 23.72 6.22 -15.42
C PRO A 113 24.04 6.26 -13.93
N ASP A 114 23.72 7.37 -13.25
CA ASP A 114 23.89 7.50 -11.79
C ASP A 114 23.10 6.44 -11.00
N TRP A 115 21.92 6.05 -11.48
CA TRP A 115 21.10 5.02 -10.85
C TRP A 115 21.55 3.60 -11.22
N GLU A 116 22.13 3.38 -12.41
CA GLU A 116 22.74 2.10 -12.79
C GLU A 116 24.01 1.81 -11.97
N GLU A 117 24.74 2.87 -11.57
CA GLU A 117 25.88 2.75 -10.66
C GLU A 117 25.44 2.48 -9.22
N ALA A 118 24.32 3.05 -8.78
CA ALA A 118 23.82 2.94 -7.40
C ALA A 118 22.88 1.74 -7.16
N PHE A 119 22.29 1.15 -8.21
CA PHE A 119 21.31 0.07 -8.09
C PHE A 119 21.55 -0.97 -9.19
N ASP A 120 21.66 -2.24 -8.79
CA ASP A 120 21.84 -3.37 -9.72
C ASP A 120 20.71 -3.42 -10.77
N PRO A 121 21.02 -3.19 -12.06
CA PRO A 121 20.03 -3.23 -13.14
C PRO A 121 19.31 -4.58 -13.26
N ASP A 122 19.96 -5.70 -12.90
CA ASP A 122 19.35 -7.03 -12.95
C ASP A 122 18.24 -7.21 -11.90
N LEU A 123 18.27 -6.40 -10.83
CA LEU A 123 17.25 -6.39 -9.78
C LEU A 123 16.14 -5.37 -10.03
N HIS A 124 16.35 -4.37 -10.90
CA HIS A 124 15.45 -3.23 -11.08
C HIS A 124 13.98 -3.62 -11.26
N GLN A 125 13.71 -4.54 -12.19
CA GLN A 125 12.36 -5.00 -12.52
C GLN A 125 11.62 -5.65 -11.33
N ARG A 126 12.36 -6.19 -10.34
CA ARG A 126 11.78 -6.82 -9.14
C ARG A 126 11.34 -5.80 -8.08
N TYR A 127 11.92 -4.60 -8.12
CA TYR A 127 11.79 -3.60 -7.05
C TYR A 127 11.07 -2.32 -7.47
N VAL A 128 11.14 -1.93 -8.75
CA VAL A 128 10.61 -0.66 -9.24
C VAL A 128 9.12 -0.42 -8.92
N HIS A 129 8.31 -1.49 -8.90
CA HIS A 129 6.87 -1.44 -8.63
C HIS A 129 6.47 -1.95 -7.23
N ARG A 130 7.44 -2.10 -6.32
CA ARG A 130 7.17 -2.38 -4.90
C ARG A 130 6.51 -1.18 -4.23
N LEU A 131 5.59 -1.41 -3.30
CA LEU A 131 5.00 -0.34 -2.49
C LEU A 131 6.07 0.40 -1.68
N GLY A 132 7.10 -0.33 -1.22
CA GLY A 132 8.27 0.25 -0.57
C GLY A 132 9.05 1.22 -1.44
N ASN A 133 8.91 1.18 -2.77
CA ASN A 133 9.63 2.08 -3.69
C ASN A 133 8.87 3.38 -4.02
N VAL A 134 7.61 3.50 -3.59
CA VAL A 134 6.76 4.64 -3.97
C VAL A 134 6.34 5.48 -2.77
N THR A 135 6.26 6.79 -2.97
CA THR A 135 5.86 7.74 -1.93
C THR A 135 4.98 8.87 -2.48
N LEU A 136 4.43 9.70 -1.59
CA LEU A 136 3.61 10.86 -1.96
C LEU A 136 4.47 12.12 -2.08
N LEU A 137 4.25 12.89 -3.14
CA LEU A 137 4.81 14.23 -3.32
C LEU A 137 3.77 15.18 -3.91
N THR A 138 3.97 16.47 -3.73
CA THR A 138 3.23 17.47 -4.51
C THR A 138 3.69 17.42 -5.97
N PRO A 139 2.85 17.87 -6.92
CA PRO A 139 3.27 17.95 -8.33
C PRO A 139 4.55 18.77 -8.56
N SER A 140 4.78 19.81 -7.75
CA SER A 140 6.00 20.62 -7.86
C SER A 140 7.22 19.83 -7.39
N GLU A 141 7.18 19.26 -6.18
CA GLU A 141 8.29 18.48 -5.64
C GLU A 141 8.63 17.28 -6.53
N ASN A 142 7.61 16.59 -7.07
CA ASN A 142 7.81 15.44 -7.95
C ASN A 142 8.54 15.84 -9.25
N ARG A 143 8.17 16.97 -9.87
CA ARG A 143 8.91 17.51 -11.02
C ARG A 143 10.34 17.93 -10.65
N ASP A 144 10.53 18.46 -9.44
CA ASP A 144 11.85 18.91 -8.99
C ASP A 144 12.80 17.72 -8.82
N VAL A 145 12.34 16.60 -8.25
CA VAL A 145 13.18 15.40 -8.00
C VAL A 145 13.36 14.52 -9.23
N ALA A 146 12.31 14.30 -10.03
CA ALA A 146 12.33 13.49 -11.24
C ALA A 146 13.21 12.21 -11.12
N GLN A 147 14.20 12.04 -12.01
CA GLN A 147 15.15 10.92 -11.99
C GLN A 147 16.49 11.24 -11.32
N ARG A 148 16.55 12.31 -10.50
CA ARG A 148 17.80 12.70 -9.83
C ARG A 148 18.31 11.58 -8.90
N PRO A 149 19.61 11.57 -8.57
CA PRO A 149 20.17 10.61 -7.62
C PRO A 149 19.51 10.70 -6.24
N ILE A 150 19.52 9.60 -5.49
CA ILE A 150 18.85 9.49 -4.19
C ILE A 150 19.26 10.61 -3.22
N GLY A 151 20.54 10.99 -3.19
CA GLY A 151 21.05 12.06 -2.34
C GLY A 151 20.38 13.42 -2.60
N GLU A 152 20.08 13.76 -3.86
CA GLU A 152 19.33 14.96 -4.20
C GLU A 152 17.85 14.84 -3.84
N LYS A 153 17.25 13.68 -4.10
CA LYS A 153 15.84 13.41 -3.75
C LYS A 153 15.61 13.53 -2.23
N SER A 154 16.54 13.02 -1.42
CA SER A 154 16.53 13.06 0.05
C SER A 154 16.38 14.48 0.60
N VAL A 155 17.01 15.48 -0.01
CA VAL A 155 16.90 16.89 0.40
C VAL A 155 15.45 17.38 0.26
N VAL A 156 14.76 16.99 -0.81
CA VAL A 156 13.35 17.33 -1.03
C VAL A 156 12.43 16.53 -0.12
N TYR A 157 12.71 15.25 0.11
CA TYR A 157 11.88 14.38 0.95
C TYR A 157 11.81 14.89 2.40
N ARG A 158 12.93 15.33 2.97
CA ARG A 158 13.00 15.86 4.34
C ARG A 158 12.16 17.12 4.60
N ARG A 159 11.83 17.88 3.54
CA ARG A 159 10.96 19.06 3.61
C ARG A 159 9.52 18.78 3.15
N SER A 160 9.21 17.56 2.74
CA SER A 160 7.89 17.21 2.26
C SER A 160 6.81 17.41 3.32
N GLN A 161 5.63 17.84 2.89
CA GLN A 161 4.45 17.93 3.76
C GLN A 161 3.88 16.55 4.14
N PHE A 162 4.22 15.50 3.40
CA PHE A 162 3.76 14.14 3.67
C PHE A 162 4.70 13.48 4.69
N LEU A 163 4.17 13.06 5.82
CA LEU A 163 4.90 12.45 6.93
C LEU A 163 5.59 11.16 6.51
N MET A 164 4.95 10.30 5.72
CA MET A 164 5.56 9.07 5.23
C MET A 164 6.79 9.37 4.36
N THR A 165 6.72 10.40 3.51
CA THR A 165 7.85 10.86 2.69
C THR A 165 8.93 11.51 3.55
N LYS A 166 8.55 12.33 4.53
CA LYS A 166 9.47 13.02 5.43
C LYS A 166 10.26 12.08 6.35
N ARG A 167 9.68 10.92 6.67
CA ARG A 167 10.31 9.86 7.48
C ARG A 167 11.23 8.95 6.68
N LEU A 168 11.33 9.12 5.36
CA LEU A 168 12.27 8.37 4.55
C LEU A 168 13.70 8.67 5.01
N ASP A 169 14.37 7.62 5.49
CA ASP A 169 15.82 7.61 5.65
C ASP A 169 16.42 7.00 4.39
N VAL A 170 17.10 7.82 3.60
CA VAL A 170 17.44 7.55 2.19
C VAL A 170 18.90 7.90 1.93
N GLU A 171 19.80 7.47 2.80
CA GLU A 171 21.24 7.57 2.55
C GLU A 171 21.61 6.70 1.34
N ASP A 172 21.16 5.44 1.32
CA ASP A 172 21.27 4.50 0.21
C ASP A 172 19.92 3.88 -0.15
N TRP A 173 19.66 3.69 -1.44
CA TRP A 173 18.39 3.14 -1.93
C TRP A 173 18.58 1.81 -2.63
N GLU A 174 18.72 0.76 -1.83
CA GLU A 174 19.00 -0.59 -2.26
C GLU A 174 17.76 -1.51 -2.08
N PRO A 175 17.79 -2.75 -2.62
CA PRO A 175 16.75 -3.75 -2.37
C PRO A 175 16.30 -3.86 -0.91
N GLN A 176 17.26 -3.86 0.02
CA GLN A 176 16.98 -3.96 1.46
C GLN A 176 16.22 -2.75 1.99
N SER A 177 16.56 -1.53 1.54
CA SER A 177 15.87 -0.29 1.92
C SER A 177 14.39 -0.35 1.50
N ILE A 178 14.12 -0.84 0.29
CA ILE A 178 12.76 -0.99 -0.25
C ILE A 178 11.97 -2.03 0.54
N GLU A 179 12.57 -3.18 0.84
CA GLU A 179 11.93 -4.25 1.61
C GLU A 179 11.62 -3.83 3.05
N GLN A 180 12.60 -3.20 3.71
CA GLN A 180 12.43 -2.71 5.07
C GLN A 180 11.33 -1.66 5.14
N ARG A 181 11.34 -0.68 4.23
CA ARG A 181 10.26 0.32 4.15
C ARG A 181 8.90 -0.34 3.90
N GLN A 182 8.80 -1.30 2.99
CA GLN A 182 7.52 -1.96 2.73
C GLN A 182 7.03 -2.77 3.94
N SER A 183 7.95 -3.35 4.71
CA SER A 183 7.64 -4.03 5.98
C SER A 183 7.09 -3.06 7.03
N GLU A 184 7.68 -1.86 7.16
CA GLU A 184 7.15 -0.81 8.04
C GLU A 184 5.75 -0.36 7.61
N MET A 185 5.56 -0.15 6.30
CA MET A 185 4.24 0.17 5.73
C MET A 185 3.22 -0.93 6.01
N ALA A 186 3.61 -2.21 6.01
CA ALA A 186 2.74 -3.32 6.37
C ALA A 186 2.29 -3.24 7.84
N GLY A 187 3.17 -2.76 8.74
CA GLY A 187 2.83 -2.46 10.12
C GLY A 187 1.73 -1.39 10.22
N TRP A 188 1.86 -0.30 9.46
CA TRP A 188 0.82 0.75 9.41
C TRP A 188 -0.46 0.25 8.76
N ALA A 189 -0.36 -0.58 7.72
CA ALA A 189 -1.50 -1.14 7.00
C ALA A 189 -2.41 -1.96 7.92
N VAL A 190 -1.86 -2.78 8.82
CA VAL A 190 -2.66 -3.55 9.80
C VAL A 190 -3.56 -2.62 10.62
N THR A 191 -3.06 -1.44 10.99
CA THR A 191 -3.83 -0.46 11.76
C THR A 191 -4.82 0.33 10.90
N ALA A 192 -4.47 0.63 9.66
CA ALA A 192 -5.30 1.41 8.73
C ALA A 192 -6.51 0.61 8.20
N TRP A 193 -6.35 -0.71 8.08
CA TRP A 193 -7.38 -1.68 7.71
C TRP A 193 -7.56 -2.70 8.84
N CYS A 194 -7.97 -2.23 10.02
CA CYS A 194 -8.31 -3.11 11.13
C CYS A 194 -9.59 -3.91 10.82
N PHE A 195 -9.65 -5.17 11.27
CA PHE A 195 -10.79 -6.07 11.07
C PHE A 195 -11.43 -6.47 12.39
#